data_AF-A0A522WCZ5-F1
#
_entry.id   AF-A0A522WCZ5-F1
#
_cell.length_a   1.000
_cell.length_b   1.000
_cell.length_c   1.000
_cell.angle_alpha   90.00
_cell.angle_beta   90.00
_cell.angle_gamma   90.00
#
_symmetry.space_group_name_H-M   'P 1'
#
loop_
_entity.id
_entity.type
_entity.pdbx_description
1 polymer ?
#
loop_
_entity_poly.entity_id
_entity_poly.type
_entity_poly.pdbx_seq_one_letter_code
_entity_poly.pdbx_strand_id
1 'polypeptide(L)'
;MTFAVAPAVIPVFFYAVYLPFIAPITGGAPYFTVYEFLSVYLLHYSISLAYILSYPAIEAVSPTLAISLLVGKAGADGLEYDDILLTFGDDFLLKPRIQDLLDAGLAEKTGNYISITNRGKRLAWCFIQIRRLLGLPAGKG
;
A
#
# COMPACT_ATOMS: atom_id res chain seq x y z
N MET A 1 -0.62 -5.50 -13.21
CA MET A 1 -0.65 -4.31 -14.09
C MET A 1 -1.96 -3.50 -14.03
N THR A 2 -2.92 -3.89 -13.20
CA THR A 2 -4.24 -3.24 -13.06
C THR A 2 -4.30 -2.10 -12.03
N PHE A 3 -3.41 -2.10 -11.02
CA PHE A 3 -3.41 -1.07 -9.96
C PHE A 3 -2.94 0.32 -10.39
N ALA A 4 -2.20 0.43 -11.50
CA ALA A 4 -1.73 1.72 -12.01
C ALA A 4 -2.81 2.49 -12.81
N VAL A 5 -3.87 1.81 -13.25
CA VAL A 5 -4.94 2.41 -14.07
C VAL A 5 -6.03 3.04 -13.20
N ALA A 6 -6.25 2.52 -12.00
CA ALA A 6 -7.27 3.00 -11.06
C ALA A 6 -7.17 4.51 -10.71
N PRO A 7 -5.99 5.09 -10.39
CA PRO A 7 -5.92 6.51 -10.00
C PRO A 7 -6.16 7.50 -11.16
N ALA A 8 -6.10 7.05 -12.42
CA ALA A 8 -6.33 7.90 -13.59
C ALA A 8 -7.78 7.88 -14.10
N VAL A 9 -8.50 6.78 -13.88
CA VAL A 9 -9.89 6.61 -14.38
C VAL A 9 -10.90 7.30 -13.46
N ILE A 10 -10.64 7.33 -12.15
CA ILE A 10 -11.55 7.90 -11.15
C ILE A 10 -11.77 9.41 -11.35
N PRO A 11 -10.75 10.26 -11.61
CA PRO A 11 -10.95 11.69 -11.84
C PRO A 11 -11.71 11.98 -13.14
N VAL A 12 -11.47 11.21 -14.20
CA VAL A 12 -12.16 11.35 -15.50
C VAL A 12 -13.62 10.93 -15.38
N PHE A 13 -13.90 9.85 -14.64
CA PHE A 13 -15.26 9.41 -14.35
C PHE A 13 -16.02 10.40 -13.48
N PHE A 14 -15.39 10.93 -12.43
CA PHE A 14 -15.96 12.01 -11.61
C PHE A 14 -16.25 13.24 -12.45
N TYR A 15 -15.36 13.65 -13.36
CA TYR A 15 -15.61 14.79 -14.25
C TYR A 15 -16.77 14.53 -15.22
N ALA A 16 -16.84 13.34 -15.82
CA ALA A 16 -17.92 12.94 -16.73
C ALA A 16 -19.30 12.84 -16.05
N VAL A 17 -19.34 12.44 -14.77
CA VAL A 17 -20.57 12.35 -13.97
C VAL A 17 -20.94 13.69 -13.33
N TYR A 18 -19.96 14.52 -12.98
CA TYR A 18 -20.17 15.84 -12.37
C TYR A 18 -20.73 16.85 -13.38
N LEU A 19 -20.20 16.91 -14.61
CA LEU A 19 -20.65 17.81 -15.69
C LEU A 19 -22.19 17.83 -15.92
N PRO A 20 -22.88 16.69 -16.09
CA PRO A 20 -24.32 16.67 -16.33
C PRO A 20 -25.14 17.05 -15.08
N PHE A 21 -24.58 16.95 -13.87
CA PHE A 21 -25.30 17.25 -12.62
C PHE A 21 -25.31 18.75 -12.28
N ILE A 22 -24.26 19.48 -12.64
CA ILE A 22 -24.14 20.94 -12.44
C ILE A 22 -24.53 21.76 -13.67
N ALA A 23 -24.45 21.22 -14.89
CA ALA A 23 -24.85 21.92 -16.12
C ALA A 23 -26.26 22.57 -16.08
N PRO A 24 -27.29 21.98 -15.43
CA PRO A 24 -28.61 22.60 -15.32
C PRO A 24 -28.65 23.80 -14.37
N ILE A 25 -27.72 23.87 -13.40
CA ILE A 25 -27.67 24.89 -12.35
C ILE A 25 -26.86 26.12 -12.82
N THR A 26 -25.95 25.93 -13.78
CA THR A 26 -24.90 26.90 -14.08
C THR A 26 -24.92 27.45 -15.50
N GLY A 27 -25.85 27.01 -16.35
CA GLY A 27 -25.96 27.48 -17.74
C GLY A 27 -24.78 27.05 -18.62
N GLY A 28 -24.00 26.04 -18.22
CA GLY A 28 -22.94 25.44 -19.05
C GLY A 28 -21.59 26.14 -19.04
N ALA A 29 -21.37 27.16 -18.19
CA ALA A 29 -20.06 27.78 -18.03
C ALA A 29 -19.17 26.96 -17.07
N PRO A 30 -17.94 26.56 -17.48
CA PRO A 30 -17.02 25.87 -16.59
C PRO A 30 -16.48 26.84 -15.52
N TYR A 31 -16.71 26.54 -14.24
CA TYR A 31 -16.15 27.31 -13.10
C TYR A 31 -14.66 27.07 -12.90
N PHE A 32 -14.16 25.92 -13.36
CA PHE A 32 -12.78 25.53 -13.18
C PHE A 32 -11.98 25.78 -14.45
N THR A 33 -10.89 26.52 -14.30
CA THR A 33 -9.85 26.62 -15.31
C THR A 33 -9.13 25.27 -15.47
N VAL A 34 -8.54 25.05 -16.65
CA VAL A 34 -7.72 23.84 -16.91
C VAL A 34 -6.61 23.68 -15.86
N TYR A 35 -6.08 24.80 -15.34
CA TYR A 35 -5.08 24.81 -14.29
C TYR A 35 -5.61 24.28 -12.95
N GLU A 36 -6.82 24.67 -12.53
CA GLU A 36 -7.42 24.17 -11.29
C GLU A 36 -7.70 22.67 -11.38
N PHE A 37 -8.16 22.20 -12.54
CA PHE A 37 -8.35 20.77 -12.76
C PHE A 37 -7.03 20.00 -12.69
N LEU A 38 -5.96 20.53 -13.29
CA LEU A 38 -4.62 19.96 -13.21
C LEU A 38 -4.11 19.92 -11.76
N SER A 39 -4.34 20.97 -10.98
CA SER A 39 -3.96 21.03 -9.57
C SER A 39 -4.70 19.99 -8.73
N VAL A 40 -6.02 19.84 -8.91
CA VAL A 40 -6.82 18.81 -8.22
C VAL A 40 -6.35 17.41 -8.60
N TYR A 41 -6.07 17.18 -9.88
CA TYR A 41 -5.55 15.90 -10.35
C TYR A 41 -4.19 15.57 -9.74
N LEU A 42 -3.25 16.53 -9.75
CA LEU A 42 -1.93 16.36 -9.15
C LEU A 42 -2.03 16.08 -7.65
N LEU A 43 -2.87 16.82 -6.93
CA LEU A 43 -3.10 16.61 -5.50
C LEU A 43 -3.65 15.20 -5.22
N HIS A 44 -4.70 14.80 -5.94
CA HIS A 44 -5.29 13.47 -5.81
C HIS A 44 -4.28 12.37 -6.12
N TYR A 45 -3.50 12.55 -7.18
CA TYR A 45 -2.45 11.62 -7.57
C TYR A 45 -1.37 11.50 -6.49
N SER A 46 -0.89 12.61 -5.95
CA SER A 46 0.10 12.61 -4.86
C SER A 46 -0.41 11.92 -3.60
N ILE A 47 -1.65 12.18 -3.18
CA ILE A 47 -2.26 11.51 -2.02
C ILE A 47 -2.45 10.02 -2.28
N SER A 48 -2.89 9.65 -3.49
CA SER A 48 -3.07 8.25 -3.87
C SER A 48 -1.76 7.49 -3.88
N LEU A 49 -0.67 8.09 -4.39
CA LEU A 49 0.66 7.51 -4.31
C LEU A 49 1.13 7.39 -2.85
N ALA A 50 0.91 8.40 -2.01
CA ALA A 50 1.23 8.33 -0.59
C ALA A 50 0.47 7.19 0.10
N TYR A 51 -0.81 7.01 -0.24
CA TYR A 51 -1.63 5.90 0.25
C TYR A 51 -1.07 4.55 -0.22
N ILE A 52 -0.84 4.36 -1.52
CA ILE A 52 -0.30 3.10 -2.08
C ILE A 52 1.07 2.76 -1.48
N LEU A 53 1.94 3.74 -1.24
CA LEU A 53 3.23 3.52 -0.61
C LEU A 53 3.11 3.17 0.88
N SER A 54 2.14 3.74 1.58
CA SER A 54 1.91 3.51 3.01
C SER A 54 1.09 2.23 3.26
N TYR A 55 0.30 1.80 2.29
CA TYR A 55 -0.65 0.71 2.43
C TYR A 55 0.02 -0.65 2.71
N PRO A 56 1.08 -1.10 2.00
CA PRO A 56 1.81 -2.31 2.38
C PRO A 56 2.43 -2.25 3.78
N ALA A 57 2.77 -1.06 4.26
CA ALA A 57 3.27 -0.87 5.62
C ALA A 57 2.17 -1.03 6.69
N ILE A 58 0.89 -0.88 6.30
CA ILE A 58 -0.28 -0.96 7.18
C ILE A 58 -1.02 -2.30 7.02
N GLU A 59 -1.11 -2.81 5.80
CA GLU A 59 -1.96 -3.95 5.41
C GLU A 59 -1.19 -5.25 5.16
N ALA A 60 0.11 -5.28 5.47
CA ALA A 60 0.71 -6.58 5.74
C ALA A 60 -0.07 -7.19 6.91
N VAL A 61 -0.96 -8.18 6.64
CA VAL A 61 -1.90 -8.83 7.59
C VAL A 61 -1.42 -8.59 9.00
N SER A 62 -2.01 -7.60 9.68
CA SER A 62 -1.50 -7.17 10.98
C SER A 62 -1.47 -8.40 11.88
N PRO A 63 -0.28 -8.84 12.34
CA PRO A 63 -0.19 -10.02 13.19
C PRO A 63 -1.11 -9.86 14.40
N THR A 64 -1.24 -8.63 14.91
CA THR A 64 -2.16 -8.26 15.99
C THR A 64 -3.63 -8.53 15.65
N LEU A 65 -4.11 -8.13 14.47
CA LEU A 65 -5.49 -8.38 14.05
C LEU A 65 -5.74 -9.88 13.87
N ALA A 66 -4.80 -10.58 13.24
CA ALA A 66 -4.92 -12.02 13.02
C ALA A 66 -4.91 -12.81 14.34
N ILE A 67 -4.06 -12.45 15.30
CA ILE A 67 -4.05 -13.00 16.66
C ILE A 67 -5.37 -12.69 17.37
N SER A 68 -5.88 -11.45 17.27
CA SER A 68 -7.13 -11.05 17.91
C SER A 68 -8.34 -11.83 17.39
N LEU A 69 -8.39 -12.08 16.08
CA LEU A 69 -9.42 -12.92 15.46
C LEU A 69 -9.27 -14.39 15.87
N LEU A 70 -8.04 -14.90 15.97
CA LEU A 70 -7.76 -16.27 16.40
C LEU A 70 -8.19 -16.50 17.85
N VAL A 71 -7.79 -15.60 18.75
CA VAL A 71 -8.19 -15.63 20.17
C VAL A 71 -9.70 -15.41 20.32
N GLY A 72 -10.27 -14.46 19.57
CA GLY A 72 -11.71 -14.23 19.57
C GLY A 72 -12.52 -15.45 19.12
N LYS A 73 -11.99 -16.25 18.19
CA LYS A 73 -12.61 -17.50 17.74
C LYS A 73 -12.52 -18.62 18.79
N ALA A 74 -11.49 -18.62 19.64
CA ALA A 74 -11.31 -19.59 20.71
C ALA A 74 -12.32 -19.40 21.87
N GLY A 75 -12.91 -18.20 21.98
CA GLY A 75 -13.96 -17.94 22.96
C GLY A 75 -13.47 -18.04 24.41
N ALA A 76 -14.29 -18.62 25.28
CA ALA A 76 -14.00 -18.71 26.72
C ALA A 76 -12.87 -19.68 27.08
N ASP A 77 -12.53 -20.62 26.19
CA ASP A 77 -11.50 -21.63 26.42
C ASP A 77 -10.08 -21.08 26.21
N GLY A 78 -9.96 -19.93 25.54
CA GLY A 78 -8.66 -19.31 25.24
C GLY A 78 -7.83 -20.13 24.23
N LEU A 79 -6.62 -19.66 23.95
CA LEU A 79 -5.65 -20.38 23.11
C LEU A 79 -4.33 -20.49 23.86
N GLU A 80 -3.66 -21.62 23.76
CA GLU A 80 -2.33 -21.79 24.34
C GLU A 80 -1.32 -20.91 23.61
N TYR A 81 -0.39 -20.33 24.35
CA TYR A 81 0.60 -19.38 23.80
C TYR A 81 1.46 -20.02 22.71
N ASP A 82 1.84 -21.29 22.88
CA ASP A 82 2.68 -22.02 21.93
C ASP A 82 1.94 -22.31 20.61
N ASP A 83 0.62 -22.50 20.65
CA ASP A 83 -0.21 -22.66 19.45
C ASP A 83 -0.30 -21.36 18.63
N ILE A 84 -0.30 -20.21 19.31
CA ILE A 84 -0.23 -18.90 18.65
C ILE A 84 1.12 -18.74 17.95
N LEU A 85 2.22 -19.07 18.63
CA LEU A 85 3.57 -18.98 18.06
C LEU A 85 3.78 -19.90 16.87
N LEU A 86 3.27 -21.14 16.92
CA LEU A 86 3.32 -22.07 15.79
C LEU A 86 2.55 -21.52 14.57
N THR A 87 1.41 -20.86 14.82
CA THR A 87 0.56 -20.31 13.76
C THR A 87 1.16 -19.07 13.10
N PHE A 88 1.89 -18.23 13.86
CA PHE A 88 2.47 -16.98 13.40
C PHE A 88 4.01 -17.00 13.29
N GLY A 89 4.62 -18.18 13.25
CA GLY A 89 6.06 -18.34 13.13
C GLY A 89 6.64 -17.72 11.84
N ASP A 90 7.97 -17.72 11.74
CA ASP A 90 8.72 -17.10 10.64
C ASP A 90 8.23 -17.51 9.24
N ASP A 91 7.77 -18.75 9.08
CA ASP A 91 7.23 -19.26 7.82
C ASP A 91 5.92 -18.59 7.38
N PHE A 92 5.11 -18.07 8.31
CA PHE A 92 3.87 -17.38 7.98
C PHE A 92 4.10 -15.91 7.65
N LEU A 93 5.01 -15.24 8.36
CA LEU A 93 5.22 -13.80 8.23
C LEU A 93 6.34 -13.44 7.25
N LEU A 94 7.45 -14.16 7.24
CA LEU A 94 8.63 -13.81 6.44
C LEU A 94 8.61 -14.46 5.06
N LYS A 95 8.21 -15.73 4.97
CA LYS A 95 8.28 -16.48 3.71
C LYS A 95 7.42 -15.90 2.59
N PRO A 96 6.15 -15.49 2.82
CA PRO A 96 5.36 -14.84 1.76
C PRO A 96 5.98 -13.52 1.33
N ARG A 97 6.55 -12.75 2.26
CA ARG A 97 7.19 -11.46 1.97
C ARG A 97 8.47 -11.61 1.15
N ILE A 98 9.27 -12.61 1.46
CA ILE A 98 10.45 -12.95 0.66
C ILE A 98 10.02 -13.39 -0.74
N GLN A 99 8.95 -14.19 -0.85
CA GLN A 99 8.42 -14.61 -2.14
C GLN A 99 7.91 -13.42 -2.96
N ASP A 100 7.17 -12.50 -2.35
CA ASP A 100 6.71 -11.24 -2.98
C ASP A 100 7.90 -10.45 -3.57
N LEU A 101 9.02 -10.38 -2.85
CA LEU A 101 10.23 -9.68 -3.30
C LEU A 101 10.91 -10.38 -4.48
N LEU A 102 10.91 -11.72 -4.50
CA LEU A 102 11.44 -12.52 -5.61
C LEU A 102 10.54 -12.38 -6.85
N ASP A 103 9.23 -12.51 -6.69
CA ASP A 103 8.24 -12.42 -7.76
C ASP A 103 8.22 -11.02 -8.40
N ALA A 104 8.42 -9.97 -7.58
CA ALA A 104 8.56 -8.59 -8.05
C ALA A 104 9.94 -8.27 -8.68
N GLY A 105 10.89 -9.21 -8.65
CA GLY A 105 12.27 -9.01 -9.14
C GLY A 105 13.07 -7.97 -8.34
N LEU A 106 12.68 -7.74 -7.09
CA LEU A 106 13.35 -6.82 -6.17
C LEU A 106 14.44 -7.53 -5.36
N ALA A 107 14.29 -8.85 -5.17
CA ALA A 107 15.30 -9.74 -4.63
C ALA A 107 15.60 -10.87 -5.63
N GLU A 108 16.76 -11.47 -5.49
CA GLU A 108 17.19 -12.67 -6.20
C GLU A 108 17.70 -13.69 -5.19
N LYS A 109 17.52 -14.98 -5.50
CA LYS A 109 18.00 -16.07 -4.66
C LYS A 109 19.16 -16.76 -5.36
N THR A 110 20.31 -16.81 -4.70
CA THR A 110 21.49 -17.55 -5.17
C THR A 110 21.87 -18.59 -4.13
N GLY A 111 21.50 -19.85 -4.38
CA GLY A 111 21.65 -20.93 -3.39
C GLY A 111 20.82 -20.65 -2.12
N ASN A 112 21.50 -20.56 -0.98
CA ASN A 112 20.89 -20.23 0.32
C ASN A 112 20.91 -18.73 0.66
N TYR A 113 21.40 -17.87 -0.24
CA TYR A 113 21.48 -16.44 0.01
C TYR A 113 20.39 -15.70 -0.78
N ILE A 114 19.85 -14.66 -0.14
CA ILE A 114 18.93 -13.71 -0.77
C ILE A 114 19.68 -12.38 -0.91
N SER A 115 19.83 -11.89 -2.14
CA SER A 115 20.41 -10.58 -2.44
C SER A 115 19.35 -9.64 -3.04
N ILE A 116 19.49 -8.34 -2.79
CA ILE A 116 18.63 -7.33 -3.40
C ILE A 116 19.17 -6.97 -4.79
N THR A 117 18.28 -6.98 -5.79
CA THR A 117 18.62 -6.58 -7.16
C THR A 117 18.83 -5.07 -7.26
N ASN A 118 19.43 -4.58 -8.36
CA ASN A 118 19.58 -3.13 -8.57
C ASN A 118 18.25 -2.37 -8.58
N ARG A 119 17.14 -3.03 -8.97
CA ARG A 119 15.79 -2.46 -8.89
C ARG A 119 15.32 -2.36 -7.43
N GLY A 120 15.52 -3.42 -6.65
CA GLY A 120 15.25 -3.43 -5.22
C GLY A 120 16.07 -2.39 -4.45
N LYS A 121 17.34 -2.17 -4.81
CA LYS A 121 18.19 -1.13 -4.19
C LYS A 121 17.60 0.28 -4.36
N ARG A 122 17.11 0.60 -5.57
CA ARG A 122 16.49 1.91 -5.84
C ARG A 122 15.21 2.10 -5.03
N LEU A 123 14.36 1.07 -4.97
CA LEU A 123 13.13 1.13 -4.19
C LEU A 123 13.42 1.25 -2.69
N ALA A 124 14.33 0.43 -2.18
CA ALA A 124 14.77 0.48 -0.78
C ALA A 124 15.35 1.84 -0.42
N TRP A 125 16.13 2.45 -1.32
CA TRP A 125 16.65 3.80 -1.13
C TRP A 125 15.53 4.84 -0.96
N CYS A 126 14.47 4.81 -1.80
CA CYS A 126 13.32 5.70 -1.66
C CYS A 126 12.66 5.55 -0.27
N PHE A 127 12.40 4.32 0.17
CA PHE A 127 11.81 4.06 1.49
C PHE A 127 12.69 4.53 2.64
N ILE A 128 14.02 4.35 2.53
CA ILE A 128 14.97 4.84 3.54
C ILE A 128 14.91 6.37 3.63
N GLN A 129 14.83 7.08 2.51
CA GLN A 129 14.70 8.55 2.55
C GLN A 129 13.38 8.99 3.21
N ILE A 130 12.27 8.35 2.87
CA ILE A 130 10.96 8.64 3.51
C ILE A 130 11.05 8.39 5.02
N ARG A 131 11.62 7.26 5.45
CA ARG A 131 11.79 6.96 6.88
C ARG A 131 12.65 7.99 7.61
N ARG A 132 13.74 8.43 6.98
CA ARG A 132 14.62 9.47 7.53
C ARG A 132 13.89 10.80 7.68
N LEU A 133 13.07 11.19 6.70
CA LEU A 133 12.22 12.37 6.79
C LEU A 133 11.26 12.28 7.99
N LEU A 134 10.72 11.08 8.26
CA LEU A 134 9.84 10.80 9.40
C LEU A 134 10.58 10.63 10.74
N GLY A 135 11.92 10.73 10.78
CA GLY A 135 12.70 10.54 12.00
C GLY A 135 12.79 9.09 12.48
N LEU A 136 12.43 8.11 11.65
CA LEU A 136 12.41 6.69 12.02
C LEU A 136 13.72 5.98 11.63
N PRO A 137 14.21 5.05 12.48
CA PRO A 137 15.40 4.26 12.16
C PRO A 137 15.14 3.31 10.98
N ALA A 138 16.15 3.14 10.12
CA ALA A 138 16.09 2.19 9.00
C ALA A 138 16.05 0.74 9.52
N GLY A 139 15.14 -0.07 8.97
CA GLY A 139 15.08 -1.51 9.23
C GLY A 139 14.42 -1.92 10.57
N LYS A 140 13.83 -0.99 11.33
CA LYS A 140 13.07 -1.32 12.56
C LYS A 140 11.60 -0.94 12.40
N GLY A 141 10.76 -1.92 12.07
CA GLY A 141 9.30 -1.82 11.95
C GLY A 141 8.67 -3.19 12.07
#